data_AF-A0A2A5AUP1-F1
#
_entry.id   AF-A0A2A5AUP1-F1
#
_cell.length_a   1.000
_cell.length_b   1.000
_cell.length_c   1.000
_cell.angle_alpha   90.00
_cell.angle_beta   90.00
_cell.angle_gamma   90.00
#
_symmetry.space_group_name_H-M   'P 1'
#
loop_
_entity.id
_entity.type
_entity.pdbx_description
1 polymer ?
#
loop_
_entity_poly.entity_id
_entity_poly.type
_entity_poly.pdbx_seq_one_letter_code
_entity_poly.pdbx_strand_id
1 'polypeptide(L)'
;MKTNNINLYYLLALLNSKFLTYIVRQMMITNEQAFPQIMMTDIKLLKIPDAESIIQTNLAELSNTLLERTKVYFEVETKFSKYIQSQFSLEKLSKKLQKWHELEFAAFISELNKAIKKVGGEKLSKTDEMDWMEVFETKKAAAQTLKAQIDKTDAEIDAMVYELYGLSKEEIAIVEQ
;
A
#
# COMPACT_ATOMS: atom_id res chain seq x y z
N MET A 1 30.54 -19.36 2.85
CA MET A 1 29.39 -18.43 2.88
C MET A 1 29.00 -18.28 4.33
N LYS A 2 29.03 -17.06 4.91
CA LYS A 2 28.58 -16.87 6.29
C LYS A 2 27.08 -17.12 6.35
N THR A 3 26.69 -18.23 6.95
CA THR A 3 25.31 -18.58 7.29
C THR A 3 24.88 -17.78 8.51
N ASN A 4 24.69 -16.47 8.34
CA ASN A 4 23.82 -15.75 9.27
C ASN A 4 22.40 -16.07 8.82
N ASN A 5 21.62 -16.64 9.72
CA ASN A 5 20.24 -17.03 9.45
C ASN A 5 19.37 -15.76 9.49
N ILE A 6 19.46 -14.95 8.43
CA ILE A 6 18.69 -13.70 8.31
C ILE A 6 17.22 -14.07 8.10
N ASN A 7 16.35 -13.56 8.97
CA ASN A 7 14.91 -13.77 8.84
C ASN A 7 14.38 -13.12 7.54
N LEU A 8 13.60 -13.87 6.75
CA LEU A 8 13.06 -13.41 5.47
C LEU A 8 12.11 -12.21 5.63
N TYR A 9 11.29 -12.18 6.68
CA TYR A 9 10.38 -11.08 6.96
C TYR A 9 11.10 -9.84 7.47
N TYR A 10 12.22 -10.02 8.18
CA TYR A 10 13.13 -8.91 8.51
C TYR A 10 13.72 -8.30 7.24
N LEU A 11 14.24 -9.13 6.32
CA LEU A 11 14.73 -8.63 5.04
C LEU A 11 13.62 -7.93 4.24
N LEU A 12 12.39 -8.47 4.27
CA LEU A 12 11.24 -7.84 3.64
C LEU A 12 10.93 -6.46 4.24
N ALA A 13 11.01 -6.30 5.56
CA ALA A 13 10.82 -5.01 6.23
C ALA A 13 11.86 -3.99 5.76
N LEU A 14 13.13 -4.40 5.73
CA LEU A 14 14.23 -3.57 5.26
C LEU A 14 13.99 -3.11 3.81
N LEU A 15 13.76 -4.06 2.90
CA LEU A 15 13.63 -3.76 1.47
C LEU A 15 12.42 -2.88 1.13
N ASN A 16 11.36 -2.90 1.94
CA ASN A 16 10.19 -2.03 1.75
C ASN A 16 10.29 -0.69 2.49
N SER A 17 11.31 -0.48 3.32
CA SER A 17 11.50 0.80 4.00
C SER A 17 11.76 1.95 3.02
N LYS A 18 11.39 3.17 3.43
CA LYS A 18 11.72 4.40 2.70
C LYS A 18 13.22 4.56 2.51
N PHE A 19 14.02 4.22 3.53
CA PHE A 19 15.48 4.37 3.43
C PHE A 19 16.07 3.50 2.31
N LEU A 20 15.79 2.20 2.29
CA LEU A 20 16.34 1.34 1.24
C LEU A 20 15.72 1.65 -0.14
N THR A 21 14.45 2.05 -0.18
CA THR A 21 13.85 2.57 -1.42
C THR A 21 14.60 3.80 -1.94
N TYR A 22 14.94 4.75 -1.06
CA TYR A 22 15.74 5.93 -1.41
C TYR A 22 17.12 5.54 -1.93
N ILE A 23 17.84 4.66 -1.23
CA ILE A 23 19.16 4.13 -1.61
C ILE A 23 19.12 3.48 -2.99
N VAL A 24 18.12 2.63 -3.27
CA VAL A 24 17.95 2.01 -4.59
C VAL A 24 17.70 3.07 -5.67
N ARG A 25 16.81 4.04 -5.42
CA ARG A 25 16.50 5.11 -6.38
C ARG A 25 17.72 5.97 -6.71
N GLN A 26 18.49 6.37 -5.69
CA GLN A 26 19.64 7.26 -5.89
C GLN A 26 20.85 6.56 -6.49
N MET A 27 21.10 5.30 -6.11
CA MET A 27 22.36 4.62 -6.49
C MET A 27 22.22 3.63 -7.63
N MET A 28 21.02 3.09 -7.90
CA MET A 28 20.85 1.95 -8.82
C MET A 28 20.01 2.28 -10.04
N ILE A 29 19.23 3.37 -10.01
CA ILE A 29 18.43 3.80 -11.15
C ILE A 29 19.27 4.80 -11.97
N THR A 30 19.90 4.29 -13.03
CA THR A 30 20.74 5.09 -13.93
C THR A 30 19.96 5.76 -15.06
N ASN A 31 18.74 5.28 -15.35
CA ASN A 31 17.84 5.86 -16.36
C ASN A 31 16.38 5.62 -15.97
N GLU A 32 15.68 6.66 -15.52
CA GLU A 32 14.26 6.58 -15.11
C GLU A 32 13.30 6.22 -16.26
N GLN A 33 13.70 6.43 -17.52
CA GLN A 33 12.87 6.12 -18.71
C GLN A 33 13.08 4.69 -19.22
N ALA A 34 14.12 4.00 -18.76
CA ALA A 34 14.41 2.62 -19.11
C ALA A 34 14.11 1.69 -17.93
N PHE A 35 13.93 0.39 -18.20
CA PHE A 35 13.77 -0.58 -17.13
C PHE A 35 15.04 -0.60 -16.25
N PRO A 36 14.95 -0.31 -14.93
CA PRO A 36 16.13 -0.27 -14.09
C PRO A 36 16.84 -1.62 -14.07
N GLN A 37 18.14 -1.63 -14.36
CA GLN A 37 18.96 -2.83 -14.27
C GLN A 37 19.75 -2.80 -12.95
N ILE A 38 19.28 -3.55 -11.96
CA ILE A 38 19.98 -3.70 -10.68
C ILE A 38 20.97 -4.86 -10.82
N MET A 39 22.27 -4.57 -10.73
CA MET A 39 23.32 -5.58 -10.78
C MET A 39 23.59 -6.16 -9.39
N MET A 40 24.19 -7.37 -9.36
CA MET A 40 24.59 -8.01 -8.10
C MET A 40 25.61 -7.17 -7.30
N THR A 41 26.41 -6.36 -7.99
CA THR A 41 27.30 -5.36 -7.38
C THR A 41 26.53 -4.30 -6.61
N ASP A 42 25.35 -3.92 -7.11
CA ASP A 42 24.53 -2.87 -6.53
C ASP A 42 23.83 -3.39 -5.28
N ILE A 43 23.36 -4.65 -5.29
CA ILE A 43 22.77 -5.29 -4.11
C ILE A 43 23.75 -5.28 -2.92
N LYS A 44 25.05 -5.42 -3.17
CA LYS A 44 26.07 -5.33 -2.10
C LYS A 44 26.17 -3.93 -1.48
N LEU A 45 25.76 -2.88 -2.18
CA LEU A 45 25.74 -1.50 -1.68
C LEU A 45 24.65 -1.26 -0.63
N LEU A 46 23.60 -2.08 -0.61
CA LEU A 46 22.51 -1.98 0.39
C LEU A 46 23.02 -2.22 1.82
N LYS A 47 24.16 -2.90 1.98
CA LYS A 47 24.80 -3.19 3.27
C LYS A 47 23.79 -3.66 4.33
N ILE A 48 23.03 -4.70 4.00
CA ILE A 48 22.00 -5.25 4.89
C ILE A 48 22.62 -5.57 6.26
N PRO A 49 22.16 -4.92 7.35
CA PRO A 49 22.74 -5.07 8.66
C PRO A 49 22.45 -6.46 9.23
N ASP A 50 23.47 -7.05 9.83
CA ASP A 50 23.37 -8.27 10.63
C ASP A 50 22.93 -7.87 12.04
N ALA A 51 21.63 -7.63 12.19
CA ALA A 51 21.04 -7.17 13.44
C ALA A 51 20.92 -8.31 14.47
N GLU A 52 20.85 -7.94 15.75
CA GLU A 52 20.57 -8.90 16.83
C GLU A 52 19.25 -9.66 16.60
N SER A 53 19.18 -10.89 17.09
CA SER A 53 18.01 -11.76 16.89
C SER A 53 16.69 -11.10 17.32
N ILE A 54 16.70 -10.28 18.38
CA ILE A 54 15.50 -9.59 18.87
C ILE A 54 15.01 -8.53 17.86
N ILE A 55 15.91 -7.76 17.27
CA ILE A 55 15.59 -6.74 16.28
C ILE A 55 15.04 -7.40 15.02
N GLN A 56 15.68 -8.49 14.57
CA GLN A 56 15.19 -9.26 13.42
C GLN A 56 13.78 -9.81 13.67
N THR A 57 13.50 -10.37 14.85
CA THR A 57 12.16 -10.86 15.19
C THR A 57 11.14 -9.74 15.22
N ASN A 58 11.43 -8.60 15.86
CA ASN A 58 10.49 -7.49 15.96
C ASN A 58 10.10 -6.94 14.58
N LEU A 59 11.09 -6.66 13.72
CA LEU A 59 10.84 -6.21 12.35
C LEU A 59 10.13 -7.28 11.50
N ALA A 60 10.45 -8.56 11.71
CA ALA A 60 9.77 -9.66 11.04
C ALA A 60 8.29 -9.75 11.42
N GLU A 61 7.95 -9.58 12.70
CA GLU A 61 6.56 -9.58 13.19
C GLU A 61 5.76 -8.38 12.66
N LEU A 62 6.37 -7.19 12.62
CA LEU A 62 5.75 -6.00 12.02
C LEU A 62 5.50 -6.20 10.52
N SER A 63 6.49 -6.72 9.80
CA SER A 63 6.39 -7.02 8.36
C SER A 63 5.29 -8.03 8.07
N ASN A 64 5.18 -9.09 8.86
CA ASN A 64 4.13 -10.10 8.71
C ASN A 64 2.74 -9.50 9.02
N THR A 65 2.64 -8.68 10.05
CA THR A 65 1.41 -7.94 10.39
C THR A 65 0.98 -7.02 9.27
N LEU A 66 1.93 -6.28 8.68
CA LEU A 66 1.70 -5.41 7.54
C LEU A 66 1.21 -6.19 6.33
N LEU A 67 1.83 -7.33 6.03
CA LEU A 67 1.46 -8.21 4.92
C LEU A 67 0.01 -8.70 5.05
N GLU A 68 -0.35 -9.22 6.23
CA GLU A 68 -1.72 -9.71 6.47
C GLU A 68 -2.75 -8.57 6.40
N ARG A 69 -2.47 -7.40 6.98
CA ARG A 69 -3.37 -6.24 6.88
C ARG A 69 -3.53 -5.77 5.44
N THR A 70 -2.44 -5.71 4.69
CA THR A 70 -2.43 -5.31 3.28
C THR A 70 -3.28 -6.27 2.43
N LYS A 71 -3.15 -7.58 2.67
CA LYS A 71 -3.99 -8.60 2.05
C LYS A 71 -5.47 -8.37 2.37
N VAL A 72 -5.82 -8.17 3.64
CA VAL A 72 -7.22 -7.90 4.05
C VAL A 72 -7.75 -6.61 3.43
N TYR A 73 -6.93 -5.56 3.35
CA TYR A 73 -7.28 -4.31 2.68
C TYR A 73 -7.61 -4.55 1.20
N PHE A 74 -6.73 -5.21 0.45
CA PHE A 74 -6.99 -5.56 -0.95
C PHE A 74 -8.22 -6.45 -1.13
N GLU A 75 -8.49 -7.36 -0.19
CA GLU A 75 -9.71 -8.17 -0.21
C GLU A 75 -10.97 -7.31 -0.05
N VAL A 76 -10.98 -6.34 0.87
CA VAL A 76 -12.11 -5.41 1.05
C VAL A 76 -12.35 -4.60 -0.21
N GLU A 77 -11.29 -4.03 -0.77
CA GLU A 77 -11.34 -3.26 -2.02
C GLU A 77 -11.88 -4.08 -3.19
N THR A 78 -11.34 -5.28 -3.36
CA THR A 78 -11.71 -6.17 -4.46
C THR A 78 -13.13 -6.68 -4.30
N LYS A 79 -13.54 -7.07 -3.08
CA LYS A 79 -14.90 -7.55 -2.79
C LYS A 79 -15.94 -6.48 -3.10
N PHE A 80 -15.73 -5.24 -2.64
CA PHE A 80 -16.69 -4.17 -2.88
C PHE A 80 -16.69 -3.73 -4.36
N SER A 81 -15.52 -3.66 -4.99
CA SER A 81 -15.43 -3.38 -6.43
C SER A 81 -16.19 -4.42 -7.26
N LYS A 82 -16.00 -5.71 -6.97
CA LYS A 82 -16.73 -6.80 -7.63
C LYS A 82 -18.23 -6.73 -7.39
N TYR A 83 -18.64 -6.39 -6.16
CA TYR A 83 -20.05 -6.21 -5.82
C TYR A 83 -20.70 -5.11 -6.67
N ILE A 84 -20.06 -3.93 -6.77
CA ILE A 84 -20.52 -2.84 -7.64
C ILE A 84 -20.60 -3.30 -9.10
N GLN A 85 -19.56 -4.00 -9.59
CA GLN A 85 -19.55 -4.51 -10.96
C GLN A 85 -20.71 -5.48 -11.23
N SER A 86 -20.97 -6.43 -10.31
CA SER A 86 -22.07 -7.38 -10.46
C SER A 86 -23.44 -6.71 -10.40
N GLN A 87 -23.62 -5.73 -9.50
CA GLN A 87 -24.92 -5.09 -9.30
C GLN A 87 -25.38 -4.28 -10.52
N PHE A 88 -24.43 -3.74 -11.28
CA PHE A 88 -24.72 -2.89 -12.44
C PHE A 88 -24.19 -3.46 -13.76
N SER A 89 -23.77 -4.72 -13.79
CA SER A 89 -23.21 -5.39 -14.97
C SER A 89 -22.08 -4.61 -15.64
N LEU A 90 -21.17 -4.04 -14.84
CA LEU A 90 -20.04 -3.24 -15.31
C LEU A 90 -18.84 -4.16 -15.61
N GLU A 91 -18.36 -4.16 -16.86
CA GLU A 91 -17.14 -4.89 -17.22
C GLU A 91 -15.92 -4.38 -16.45
N LYS A 92 -15.80 -3.05 -16.26
CA LYS A 92 -14.67 -2.42 -15.59
C LYS A 92 -15.06 -1.13 -14.87
N LEU A 93 -14.50 -0.93 -13.68
CA LEU A 93 -14.63 0.33 -12.93
C LEU A 93 -13.68 1.41 -13.50
N SER A 94 -14.10 2.67 -13.43
CA SER A 94 -13.22 3.80 -13.76
C SER A 94 -12.06 3.89 -12.77
N LYS A 95 -10.92 4.50 -13.16
CA LYS A 95 -9.77 4.69 -12.25
C LYS A 95 -10.16 5.39 -10.94
N LYS A 96 -11.13 6.31 -11.01
CA LYS A 96 -11.64 7.04 -9.84
C LYS A 96 -12.52 6.15 -8.95
N LEU A 97 -13.38 5.32 -9.55
CA LEU A 97 -14.25 4.40 -8.82
C LEU A 97 -13.50 3.17 -8.27
N GLN A 98 -12.34 2.83 -8.82
CA GLN A 98 -11.42 1.87 -8.21
C GLN A 98 -10.88 2.39 -6.87
N LYS A 99 -10.70 3.70 -6.73
CA LYS A 99 -10.29 4.41 -5.51
C LYS A 99 -11.50 4.91 -4.72
N TRP A 100 -12.58 4.13 -4.68
CA TRP A 100 -13.86 4.52 -4.07
C TRP A 100 -13.73 4.93 -2.59
N HIS A 101 -12.80 4.32 -1.84
CA HIS A 101 -12.57 4.59 -0.43
C HIS A 101 -11.89 5.96 -0.18
N GLU A 102 -11.36 6.60 -1.23
CA GLU A 102 -10.83 7.98 -1.21
C GLU A 102 -11.92 9.01 -1.57
N LEU A 103 -13.13 8.58 -1.96
CA LEU A 103 -14.20 9.47 -2.40
C LEU A 103 -15.13 9.86 -1.25
N GLU A 104 -15.71 11.05 -1.38
CA GLU A 104 -16.91 11.43 -0.65
C GLU A 104 -18.16 10.84 -1.31
N PHE A 105 -19.21 10.58 -0.53
CA PHE A 105 -20.41 9.89 -1.00
C PHE A 105 -21.01 10.54 -2.27
N ALA A 106 -21.09 11.87 -2.32
CA ALA A 106 -21.59 12.59 -3.50
C ALA A 106 -20.75 12.33 -4.76
N ALA A 107 -19.42 12.24 -4.61
CA ALA A 107 -18.52 11.91 -5.71
C ALA A 107 -18.64 10.44 -6.11
N PHE A 108 -18.80 9.53 -5.15
CA PHE A 108 -19.06 8.11 -5.41
C PHE A 108 -20.33 7.91 -6.23
N ILE A 109 -21.46 8.46 -5.80
CA ILE A 109 -22.74 8.36 -6.54
C ILE A 109 -22.65 8.99 -7.93
N SER A 110 -21.94 10.11 -8.06
CA SER A 110 -21.73 10.74 -9.37
C SER A 110 -20.95 9.83 -10.33
N GLU A 111 -19.86 9.22 -9.86
CA GLU A 111 -19.05 8.29 -10.66
C GLU A 111 -19.78 6.99 -10.95
N LEU A 112 -20.55 6.47 -9.99
CA LEU A 112 -21.37 5.27 -10.15
C LEU A 112 -22.44 5.49 -11.23
N ASN A 113 -23.19 6.59 -11.16
CA ASN A 113 -24.19 6.93 -12.18
C ASN A 113 -23.57 7.12 -13.58
N LYS A 114 -22.36 7.70 -13.67
CA LYS A 114 -21.63 7.76 -14.95
C LYS A 114 -21.28 6.37 -15.48
N ALA A 115 -20.90 5.43 -14.61
CA ALA A 115 -20.59 4.06 -14.99
C ALA A 115 -21.84 3.30 -15.47
N ILE A 116 -22.96 3.42 -14.73
CA ILE A 116 -24.25 2.82 -15.09
C ILE A 116 -24.74 3.34 -16.44
N LYS A 117 -24.68 4.66 -16.66
CA LYS A 117 -25.09 5.28 -17.92
C LYS A 117 -24.27 4.78 -19.12
N LYS A 118 -22.98 4.47 -18.93
CA LYS A 118 -22.12 3.94 -20.01
C LYS A 118 -22.53 2.56 -20.48
N VAL A 119 -23.13 1.74 -19.61
CA VAL A 119 -23.65 0.41 -19.96
C VAL A 119 -25.14 0.45 -20.34
N GLY A 120 -25.71 1.64 -20.54
CA GLY A 120 -27.11 1.82 -20.93
C GLY A 120 -28.12 1.69 -19.78
N GLY A 121 -27.66 1.61 -18.54
CA GLY A 121 -28.53 1.58 -17.37
C GLY A 121 -29.10 2.95 -17.00
N GLU A 122 -30.20 2.95 -16.25
CA GLU A 122 -30.80 4.17 -15.72
C GLU A 122 -30.06 4.70 -14.49
N LYS A 123 -30.15 6.01 -14.29
CA LYS A 123 -29.58 6.66 -13.10
C LYS A 123 -30.31 6.13 -11.85
N LEU A 124 -29.55 5.92 -10.77
CA LEU A 124 -30.11 5.59 -9.45
C LEU A 124 -31.19 6.59 -9.04
N SER A 125 -32.29 6.07 -8.48
CA SER A 125 -33.32 6.90 -7.86
C SER A 125 -32.83 7.49 -6.54
N LYS A 126 -33.56 8.46 -5.98
CA LYS A 126 -33.19 9.03 -4.67
C LYS A 126 -33.25 8.02 -3.53
N THR A 127 -34.17 7.07 -3.62
CA THR A 127 -34.28 5.97 -2.66
C THR A 127 -33.07 5.05 -2.78
N ASP A 128 -32.69 4.65 -4.00
CA ASP A 128 -31.51 3.80 -4.19
C ASP A 128 -30.22 4.51 -3.75
N GLU A 129 -30.10 5.82 -4.02
CA GLU A 129 -28.97 6.61 -3.51
C GLU A 129 -28.88 6.51 -1.97
N MET A 130 -29.99 6.60 -1.24
CA MET A 130 -29.99 6.46 0.22
C MET A 130 -29.55 5.06 0.68
N ASP A 131 -30.01 4.00 0.02
CA ASP A 131 -29.61 2.62 0.35
C ASP A 131 -28.11 2.39 0.12
N TRP A 132 -27.54 3.02 -0.90
CA TRP A 132 -26.11 2.98 -1.16
C TRP A 132 -25.27 3.75 -0.14
N MET A 133 -25.85 4.72 0.57
CA MET A 133 -25.10 5.55 1.51
C MET A 133 -24.55 4.74 2.67
N GLU A 134 -25.39 3.93 3.31
CA GLU A 134 -24.97 3.11 4.45
C GLU A 134 -23.92 2.06 4.03
N VAL A 135 -24.16 1.41 2.90
CA VAL A 135 -23.23 0.41 2.34
C VAL A 135 -21.88 1.06 2.03
N PHE A 136 -21.88 2.20 1.35
CA PHE A 136 -20.67 2.92 0.98
C PHE A 136 -19.88 3.38 2.21
N GLU A 137 -20.52 4.06 3.15
CA GLU A 137 -19.84 4.59 4.34
C GLU A 137 -19.26 3.47 5.21
N THR A 138 -19.99 2.36 5.38
CA THR A 138 -19.51 1.19 6.12
C THR A 138 -18.26 0.59 5.47
N LYS A 139 -18.27 0.40 4.14
CA LYS A 139 -17.11 -0.14 3.42
C LYS A 139 -15.94 0.85 3.41
N LYS A 140 -16.22 2.14 3.27
CA LYS A 140 -15.21 3.22 3.28
C LYS A 140 -14.50 3.25 4.61
N ALA A 141 -15.25 3.28 5.71
CA ALA A 141 -14.70 3.25 7.06
C ALA A 141 -13.81 2.03 7.30
N ALA A 142 -14.24 0.83 6.86
CA ALA A 142 -13.45 -0.38 6.99
C ALA A 142 -12.12 -0.31 6.21
N ALA A 143 -12.15 0.14 4.95
CA ALA A 143 -10.96 0.29 4.12
C ALA A 143 -10.01 1.37 4.67
N GLN A 144 -10.53 2.52 5.09
CA GLN A 144 -9.74 3.61 5.66
C GLN A 144 -9.12 3.23 7.01
N THR A 145 -9.83 2.47 7.84
CA THR A 145 -9.29 1.97 9.11
C THR A 145 -8.10 1.04 8.86
N LEU A 146 -8.23 0.09 7.92
CA LEU A 146 -7.12 -0.80 7.55
C LEU A 146 -5.95 -0.02 6.97
N LYS A 147 -6.21 0.96 6.09
CA LYS A 147 -5.17 1.81 5.51
C LYS A 147 -4.41 2.58 6.58
N ALA A 148 -5.11 3.18 7.55
CA ALA A 148 -4.47 3.88 8.66
C ALA A 148 -3.60 2.94 9.53
N GLN A 149 -4.03 1.70 9.73
CA GLN A 149 -3.24 0.69 10.45
C GLN A 149 -2.01 0.22 9.66
N ILE A 150 -2.12 0.12 8.34
CA ILE A 150 -1.00 -0.19 7.43
C ILE A 150 0.02 0.96 7.51
N ASP A 151 -0.44 2.20 7.31
CA ASP A 151 0.43 3.39 7.31
C ASP A 151 1.14 3.60 8.64
N LYS A 152 0.47 3.30 9.75
CA LYS A 152 1.09 3.33 11.07
C LYS A 152 2.21 2.29 11.20
N THR A 153 1.97 1.06 10.76
CA THR A 153 2.98 -0.01 10.84
C THR A 153 4.14 0.22 9.88
N ASP A 154 3.88 0.75 8.68
CA ASP A 154 4.94 1.17 7.76
C ASP A 154 5.83 2.25 8.38
N ALA A 155 5.24 3.28 9.00
CA ALA A 155 6.00 4.33 9.66
C ALA A 155 6.81 3.81 10.86
N GLU A 156 6.30 2.82 11.59
CA GLU A 156 7.02 2.14 12.68
C GLU A 156 8.22 1.35 12.15
N ILE A 157 8.05 0.61 11.04
CA ILE A 157 9.15 -0.09 10.36
C ILE A 157 10.21 0.93 9.90
N ASP A 158 9.80 2.01 9.23
CA ASP A 158 10.73 3.05 8.76
C ASP A 158 11.56 3.63 9.92
N ALA A 159 10.92 3.97 11.04
CA ALA A 159 11.62 4.49 12.22
C ALA A 159 12.67 3.50 12.75
N MET A 160 12.30 2.23 12.89
CA MET A 160 13.23 1.18 13.33
C MET A 160 14.38 0.97 12.34
N VAL A 161 14.12 1.11 11.04
CA VAL A 161 15.16 1.01 10.00
C VAL A 161 16.09 2.21 10.07
N TYR A 162 15.60 3.43 10.27
CA TYR A 162 16.45 4.61 10.43
C TYR A 162 17.39 4.46 11.63
N GLU A 163 16.89 3.97 12.76
CA GLU A 163 17.70 3.67 13.94
C GLU A 163 18.75 2.60 13.64
N LEU A 164 18.36 1.53 12.94
CA LEU A 164 19.26 0.42 12.60
C LEU A 164 20.41 0.82 11.68
N TYR A 165 20.17 1.77 10.77
CA TYR A 165 21.20 2.33 9.89
C TYR A 165 21.89 3.58 10.48
N GLY A 166 21.47 4.03 11.67
CA GLY A 166 22.08 5.15 12.39
C GLY A 166 21.88 6.52 11.72
N LEU A 167 20.74 6.74 11.05
CA LEU A 167 20.46 7.99 10.36
C LEU A 167 20.24 9.15 11.34
N SER A 168 20.80 10.31 10.99
CA SER A 168 20.52 11.59 11.62
C SER A 168 19.15 12.15 11.21
N LYS A 169 18.67 13.16 11.94
CA LYS A 169 17.40 13.85 11.60
C LYS A 169 17.46 14.52 10.24
N GLU A 170 18.61 15.07 9.88
CA GLU A 170 18.88 15.71 8.61
C GLU A 170 18.80 14.69 7.46
N GLU A 171 19.36 13.49 7.65
CA GLU A 171 19.29 12.41 6.66
C GLU A 171 17.87 11.85 6.52
N ILE A 172 17.14 11.68 7.63
CA ILE A 172 15.73 11.27 7.59
C ILE A 172 14.90 12.28 6.80
N ALA A 173 15.11 13.59 7.04
CA ALA A 173 14.41 14.63 6.31
C ALA A 173 14.71 14.65 4.81
N ILE A 174 15.85 14.12 4.35
CA ILE A 174 16.16 13.93 2.93
C ILE A 174 15.43 12.71 2.37
N VAL A 175 15.38 11.62 3.14
CA VAL A 175 14.69 10.36 2.75
C VAL A 175 13.18 10.57 2.61
N GLU A 176 12.59 11.46 3.41
CA GLU A 176 11.14 11.70 3.42
C GLU A 176 10.64 12.81 2.48
N GLN A 177 11.53 13.48 1.75
CA GLN A 177 11.18 14.47 0.71
C GLN A 177 10.63 13.79 -0.56
#